data_AF-A0A1B2ABX7-F1
#
_entry.id   AF-A0A1B2ABX7-F1
#
_cell.length_a   1.000
_cell.length_b   1.000
_cell.length_c   1.000
_cell.angle_alpha   90.00
_cell.angle_beta   90.00
_cell.angle_gamma   90.00
#
_symmetry.space_group_name_H-M   'P 1'
#
loop_
_entity.id
_entity.type
_entity.pdbx_description
1 polymer ?
#
loop_
_entity_poly.entity_id
_entity_poly.type
_entity_poly.pdbx_seq_one_letter_code
_entity_poly.pdbx_strand_id
1 'polypeptide(L)'
;MRTPNNERLTPDIADAPRPRKAEPERKCILSGDHGARAQLVRLAISPDGQVLPDIHAKAPGRGAWLGVSRADLEAAMAKGKLKGALARAFKGAALTVPDDLADRIEDGLRRALLDRLGLELRAGHLILGSDRIAEHARGGAVELLLHASDASADGSRKLDQAWRVGNDIEGSGATGTTLPLDRAALSVAMGRDNVVHMALADPAAAARVSLALGRLMHFLGGEEAAPEGDRRTPAALDD
;
A
#
# COMPACT_ATOMS: atom_id res chain seq x y z
N MET A 1 39.53 -53.57 -9.05
CA MET A 1 39.54 -52.33 -8.24
C MET A 1 38.14 -51.74 -8.34
N ARG A 2 37.32 -51.83 -7.28
CA ARG A 2 35.90 -51.45 -7.31
C ARG A 2 35.76 -49.93 -7.25
N THR A 3 35.04 -49.37 -8.21
CA THR A 3 34.53 -47.99 -8.22
C THR A 3 33.59 -47.80 -7.02
N PRO A 4 33.76 -46.78 -6.15
CA PRO A 4 32.76 -46.44 -5.16
C PRO A 4 31.53 -45.82 -5.85
N ASN A 5 30.38 -46.13 -5.28
CA ASN A 5 29.04 -45.82 -5.74
C ASN A 5 28.69 -44.34 -5.48
N ASN A 6 27.93 -43.72 -6.38
CA ASN A 6 27.37 -42.36 -6.28
C ASN A 6 26.77 -42.06 -4.89
N GLU A 7 27.40 -41.19 -4.11
CA GLU A 7 26.71 -40.46 -3.04
C GLU A 7 25.81 -39.40 -3.69
N ARG A 8 24.51 -39.49 -3.42
CA ARG A 8 23.58 -38.41 -3.76
C ARG A 8 23.86 -37.25 -2.82
N LEU A 9 24.33 -36.12 -3.35
CA LEU A 9 24.24 -34.83 -2.67
C LEU A 9 22.74 -34.54 -2.42
N THR A 10 22.27 -34.75 -1.20
CA THR A 10 21.00 -34.18 -0.75
C THR A 10 21.18 -32.66 -0.68
N PRO A 11 20.30 -31.86 -1.30
CA PRO A 11 20.28 -30.44 -1.03
C PRO A 11 19.53 -30.26 0.30
N ASP A 12 20.23 -30.31 1.42
CA ASP A 12 19.67 -29.93 2.74
C ASP A 12 19.51 -28.39 2.88
N ILE A 13 19.32 -27.70 1.75
CA ILE A 13 18.97 -26.28 1.69
C ILE A 13 17.53 -26.18 1.18
N ALA A 14 16.61 -26.88 1.85
CA ALA A 14 15.18 -26.64 1.73
C ALA A 14 14.74 -25.74 2.90
N ASP A 15 14.21 -24.56 2.54
CA ASP A 15 13.19 -23.80 3.27
C ASP A 15 13.44 -23.38 4.73
N ALA A 16 14.57 -22.75 5.00
CA ALA A 16 14.55 -21.69 6.01
C ALA A 16 13.93 -20.42 5.37
N PRO A 17 12.82 -19.85 5.90
CA PRO A 17 12.34 -18.56 5.43
C PRO A 17 13.46 -17.55 5.60
N ARG A 18 13.98 -17.05 4.48
CA ARG A 18 15.01 -16.00 4.49
C ARG A 18 14.45 -14.82 5.29
N PRO A 19 15.18 -14.30 6.29
CA PRO A 19 14.72 -13.13 7.02
C PRO A 19 14.41 -12.03 6.01
N ARG A 20 13.21 -11.44 6.11
CA ARG A 20 12.83 -10.29 5.27
C ARG A 20 13.93 -9.25 5.46
N LYS A 21 14.68 -8.92 4.39
CA LYS A 21 15.69 -7.85 4.47
C LYS A 21 15.01 -6.61 5.04
N ALA A 22 15.56 -6.07 6.12
CA ALA A 22 15.05 -4.84 6.71
C ALA A 22 14.94 -3.78 5.61
N GLU A 23 13.72 -3.31 5.36
CA GLU A 23 13.51 -2.28 4.35
C GLU A 23 14.19 -0.99 4.82
N PRO A 24 14.84 -0.24 3.91
CA PRO A 24 15.47 1.01 4.29
C PRO A 24 14.43 1.99 4.86
N GLU A 25 14.59 2.38 6.12
CA GLU A 25 13.75 3.40 6.74
C GLU A 25 14.03 4.78 6.16
N ARG A 26 12.99 5.63 6.16
CA ARG A 26 13.02 6.98 5.63
C ARG A 26 12.34 7.93 6.60
N LYS A 27 12.89 9.14 6.70
CA LYS A 27 12.35 10.20 7.54
C LYS A 27 11.46 11.13 6.70
N CYS A 28 10.23 11.35 7.15
CA CYS A 28 9.32 12.33 6.59
C CYS A 28 9.90 13.73 6.74
N ILE A 29 9.94 14.52 5.66
CA ILE A 29 10.52 15.88 5.69
C ILE A 29 9.62 16.93 6.37
N LEU A 30 8.34 16.60 6.57
CA LEU A 30 7.36 17.48 7.22
C LEU A 30 7.17 17.13 8.70
N SER A 31 6.79 15.89 9.01
CA SER A 31 6.54 15.46 10.39
C SER A 31 7.81 15.09 11.16
N GLY A 32 8.82 14.56 10.46
CA GLY A 32 10.04 14.03 11.08
C GLY A 32 9.93 12.56 11.51
N ASP A 33 8.78 11.92 11.31
CA ASP A 33 8.59 10.51 11.64
C ASP A 33 9.37 9.60 10.69
N HIS A 34 9.70 8.40 11.16
CA HIS A 34 10.35 7.37 10.36
C HIS A 34 9.31 6.35 9.90
N GLY A 35 9.48 5.85 8.68
CA GLY A 35 8.64 4.79 8.15
C GLY A 35 9.39 3.96 7.11
N ALA A 36 8.85 2.80 6.79
CA ALA A 36 9.39 1.97 5.73
C ALA A 36 9.33 2.75 4.39
N ARG A 37 10.37 2.61 3.55
CA ARG A 37 10.40 3.22 2.21
C ARG A 37 9.09 2.98 1.44
N ALA A 38 8.55 1.78 1.56
CA ALA A 38 7.36 1.36 0.85
C ALA A 38 6.09 2.09 1.30
N GLN A 39 6.04 2.64 2.52
CA GLN A 39 4.88 3.34 3.08
C GLN A 39 4.88 4.84 2.74
N LEU A 40 6.03 5.41 2.40
CA LEU A 40 6.17 6.84 2.13
C LEU A 40 6.01 7.18 0.64
N VAL A 41 5.66 8.44 0.36
CA VAL A 41 5.69 9.02 -0.99
C VAL A 41 7.01 9.74 -1.19
N ARG A 42 7.71 9.45 -2.28
CA ARG A 42 8.93 10.18 -2.65
C ARG A 42 8.57 11.38 -3.52
N LEU A 43 9.17 12.53 -3.21
CA LEU A 43 9.26 13.66 -4.12
C LEU A 43 10.63 13.68 -4.77
N ALA A 44 10.65 13.85 -6.09
CA ALA A 44 11.85 14.02 -6.89
C ALA A 44 11.89 15.42 -7.51
N ILE A 45 13.07 15.81 -8.00
CA ILE A 45 13.25 17.05 -8.77
C ILE A 45 13.61 16.70 -10.21
N SER A 46 13.00 17.42 -11.14
CA SER A 46 13.39 17.39 -12.55
C SER A 46 14.66 18.22 -12.78
N PRO A 47 15.31 18.12 -13.97
CA PRO A 47 16.48 18.93 -14.30
C PRO A 47 16.23 20.45 -14.27
N ASP A 48 15.01 20.88 -14.55
CA ASP A 48 14.54 22.28 -14.48
C ASP A 48 14.09 22.72 -13.06
N GLY A 49 14.22 21.84 -12.07
CA GLY A 49 13.93 22.16 -10.66
C GLY A 49 12.46 21.99 -10.26
N GLN A 50 11.62 21.41 -11.11
CA GLN A 50 10.23 21.11 -10.78
C GLN A 50 10.14 19.94 -9.79
N VAL A 51 9.38 20.13 -8.71
CA VAL A 51 9.11 19.09 -7.72
C VAL A 51 7.96 18.21 -8.21
N LEU A 52 8.20 16.90 -8.28
CA LEU A 52 7.28 15.93 -8.84
C LEU A 52 7.10 14.72 -7.90
N PRO A 53 5.90 14.13 -7.83
CA PRO A 53 5.71 12.87 -7.13
C PRO A 53 6.37 11.71 -7.88
N ASP A 54 7.20 10.94 -7.17
CA ASP A 54 7.81 9.71 -7.65
C ASP A 54 7.23 8.52 -6.88
N ILE A 55 5.98 8.16 -7.22
CA ILE A 55 5.17 7.17 -6.50
C ILE A 55 5.86 5.81 -6.39
N HIS A 56 6.66 5.44 -7.40
CA HIS A 56 7.39 4.17 -7.42
C HIS A 56 8.84 4.28 -6.90
N ALA A 57 9.27 5.48 -6.50
CA ALA A 57 10.63 5.76 -6.04
C ALA A 57 11.72 5.31 -7.04
N LYS A 58 11.50 5.54 -8.35
CA LYS A 58 12.41 5.12 -9.44
C LYS A 58 13.17 6.27 -10.09
N ALA A 59 12.75 7.52 -9.88
CA ALA A 59 13.41 8.65 -10.50
C ALA A 59 14.85 8.81 -9.97
N PRO A 60 15.84 9.14 -10.82
CA PRO A 60 17.24 9.24 -10.41
C PRO A 60 17.46 10.41 -9.44
N GLY A 61 18.65 10.43 -8.82
CA GLY A 61 19.10 11.54 -7.99
C GLY A 61 18.51 11.57 -6.58
N ARG A 62 18.54 12.76 -5.97
CA ARG A 62 18.07 13.00 -4.60
C ARG A 62 16.54 13.01 -4.57
N GLY A 63 15.96 12.59 -3.46
CA GLY A 63 14.52 12.73 -3.22
C GLY A 63 14.21 13.03 -1.76
N ALA A 64 13.06 13.64 -1.56
CA ALA A 64 12.47 13.89 -0.25
C ALA A 64 11.34 12.89 0.01
N TRP A 65 11.04 12.59 1.26
CA TRP A 65 10.01 11.60 1.62
C TRP A 65 8.88 12.26 2.41
N LEU A 66 7.66 11.94 2.05
CA LEU A 66 6.43 12.40 2.69
C LEU A 66 5.70 11.20 3.30
N GLY A 67 5.33 11.33 4.56
CA GLY A 67 4.49 10.39 5.30
C GLY A 67 3.31 11.08 5.97
N VAL A 68 2.81 12.16 5.38
CA VAL A 68 1.70 12.95 5.92
C VAL A 68 0.43 12.71 5.09
N SER A 69 -0.71 13.01 5.70
CA SER A 69 -1.99 13.05 4.99
C SER A 69 -2.03 14.18 3.95
N ARG A 70 -3.01 14.12 3.04
CA ARG A 70 -3.30 15.14 2.05
C ARG A 70 -3.59 16.48 2.72
N ALA A 71 -4.43 16.48 3.76
CA ALA A 71 -4.78 17.68 4.51
C ALA A 71 -3.55 18.33 5.16
N ASP A 72 -2.65 17.53 5.74
CA ASP A 72 -1.41 18.03 6.33
C ASP A 72 -0.44 18.58 5.28
N LEU A 73 -0.36 17.93 4.11
CA LEU A 73 0.43 18.42 2.99
C LEU A 73 -0.10 19.78 2.50
N GLU A 74 -1.40 19.90 2.25
CA GLU A 74 -2.05 21.14 1.81
C GLU A 74 -1.85 22.26 2.84
N ALA A 75 -2.01 21.96 4.13
CA ALA A 75 -1.74 22.91 5.21
C ALA A 75 -0.26 23.34 5.26
N ALA A 76 0.67 22.42 5.00
CA ALA A 76 2.10 22.71 4.93
C ALA A 76 2.48 23.54 3.68
N MET A 77 1.78 23.34 2.56
CA MET A 77 1.91 24.15 1.35
C MET A 77 1.43 25.58 1.60
N ALA A 78 0.21 25.75 2.12
CA ALA A 78 -0.38 27.06 2.41
C ALA A 78 0.45 27.89 3.40
N LYS A 79 1.06 27.23 4.40
CA LYS A 79 1.92 27.89 5.40
C LYS A 79 3.38 28.07 4.95
N GLY A 80 3.73 27.68 3.73
CA GLY A 80 5.10 27.75 3.20
C GLY A 80 6.10 26.77 3.86
N LYS A 81 5.64 25.91 4.77
CA LYS A 81 6.49 24.93 5.48
C LYS A 81 7.10 23.92 4.53
N LEU A 82 6.35 23.48 3.51
CA LEU A 82 6.83 22.54 2.50
C LEU A 82 8.04 23.11 1.75
N LYS A 83 8.00 24.38 1.35
CA LYS A 83 9.10 25.04 0.63
C LYS A 83 10.40 25.02 1.44
N GLY A 84 10.34 25.37 2.73
CA GLY A 84 11.50 25.32 3.61
C GLY A 84 12.02 23.89 3.87
N ALA A 85 11.13 22.90 3.94
CA ALA A 85 11.51 21.50 4.07
C ALA A 85 12.21 20.97 2.80
N LEU A 86 11.69 21.30 1.62
CA LEU A 86 12.26 20.91 0.34
C LEU A 86 13.62 21.59 0.09
N ALA A 87 13.77 22.88 0.41
CA ALA A 87 15.05 23.57 0.29
C ALA A 87 16.16 22.89 1.10
N ARG A 88 15.86 22.44 2.33
CA ARG A 88 16.79 21.63 3.14
C ARG A 88 17.03 20.25 2.52
N ALA A 89 15.96 19.57 2.12
CA ALA A 89 16.05 18.21 1.56
C ALA A 89 16.88 18.16 0.27
N PHE A 90 16.80 19.18 -0.58
CA PHE A 90 17.49 19.29 -1.86
C PHE A 90 18.73 20.20 -1.84
N LYS A 91 19.28 20.50 -0.67
CA LYS A 91 20.53 21.28 -0.50
C LYS A 91 20.52 22.65 -1.20
N GLY A 92 19.40 23.37 -1.13
CA GLY A 92 19.29 24.74 -1.65
C GLY A 92 19.15 24.86 -3.17
N ALA A 93 18.87 23.76 -3.89
CA ALA A 93 18.49 23.83 -5.30
C ALA A 93 17.34 24.83 -5.52
N ALA A 94 17.30 25.48 -6.69
CA ALA A 94 16.15 26.27 -7.09
C ALA A 94 14.98 25.31 -7.38
N LEU A 95 13.86 25.50 -6.67
CA LEU A 95 12.71 24.59 -6.73
C LEU A 95 11.44 25.32 -7.14
N THR A 96 10.69 24.69 -8.03
CA THR A 96 9.32 25.05 -8.38
C THR A 96 8.39 23.97 -7.85
N VAL A 97 7.55 24.33 -6.90
CA VAL A 97 6.54 23.43 -6.31
C VAL A 97 5.21 23.72 -7.00
N PRO A 98 4.60 22.75 -7.71
CA PRO A 98 3.27 22.92 -8.28
C PRO A 98 2.20 23.12 -7.19
N ASP A 99 1.24 24.01 -7.43
CA ASP A 99 0.12 24.24 -6.50
C ASP A 99 -0.82 23.02 -6.39
N ASP A 100 -0.89 22.22 -7.46
CA ASP A 100 -1.65 20.98 -7.57
C ASP A 100 -0.87 19.73 -7.11
N LEU A 101 0.24 19.90 -6.36
CA LEU A 101 1.09 18.77 -5.94
C LEU A 101 0.32 17.70 -5.16
N ALA A 102 -0.63 18.10 -4.31
CA ALA A 102 -1.47 17.17 -3.55
C ALA A 102 -2.33 16.29 -4.49
N ASP A 103 -2.95 16.91 -5.50
CA ASP A 103 -3.73 16.20 -6.52
C ASP A 103 -2.86 15.22 -7.31
N ARG A 104 -1.67 15.65 -7.74
CA ARG A 104 -0.73 14.78 -8.47
C ARG A 104 -0.29 13.56 -7.65
N ILE A 105 -0.12 13.71 -6.34
CA ILE A 105 0.20 12.59 -5.44
C ILE A 105 -0.98 11.64 -5.35
N GLU A 106 -2.19 12.16 -5.12
CA GLU A 106 -3.40 11.35 -5.02
C GLU A 106 -3.65 10.55 -6.30
N ASP A 107 -3.63 11.23 -7.46
CA ASP A 107 -3.83 10.61 -8.76
C ASP A 107 -2.78 9.54 -9.04
N GLY A 108 -1.52 9.83 -8.69
CA GLY A 108 -0.42 8.88 -8.82
C GLY A 108 -0.59 7.65 -7.92
N LEU A 109 -1.07 7.81 -6.69
CA LEU A 109 -1.36 6.71 -5.77
C LEU A 109 -2.57 5.88 -6.22
N ARG A 110 -3.67 6.53 -6.62
CA ARG A 110 -4.85 5.88 -7.22
C ARG A 110 -4.45 5.05 -8.44
N ARG A 111 -3.65 5.64 -9.33
CA ARG A 111 -3.15 4.94 -10.52
C ARG A 111 -2.27 3.75 -10.15
N ALA A 112 -1.37 3.90 -9.19
CA ALA A 112 -0.50 2.81 -8.74
C ALA A 112 -1.30 1.64 -8.15
N LEU A 113 -2.37 1.90 -7.41
CA LEU A 113 -3.28 0.87 -6.90
C LEU A 113 -4.02 0.17 -8.04
N LEU A 114 -4.61 0.91 -8.98
CA LEU A 114 -5.29 0.36 -10.16
C LEU A 114 -4.35 -0.50 -11.01
N ASP A 115 -3.12 -0.04 -11.26
CA ASP A 115 -2.11 -0.78 -12.01
C ASP A 115 -1.71 -2.07 -11.28
N ARG A 116 -1.61 -2.05 -9.94
CA ARG A 116 -1.35 -3.25 -9.14
C ARG A 116 -2.50 -4.26 -9.25
N LEU A 117 -3.74 -3.81 -9.09
CA LEU A 117 -4.93 -4.66 -9.25
C LEU A 117 -4.98 -5.27 -10.66
N GLY A 118 -4.73 -4.47 -11.70
CA GLY A 118 -4.66 -4.97 -13.08
C GLY A 118 -3.57 -6.02 -13.30
N LEU A 119 -2.42 -5.88 -12.63
CA LEU A 119 -1.35 -6.88 -12.65
C LEU A 119 -1.78 -8.19 -11.97
N GLU A 120 -2.41 -8.13 -10.80
CA GLU A 120 -2.90 -9.35 -10.12
C GLU A 120 -4.01 -10.04 -10.92
N LEU A 121 -4.83 -9.28 -11.65
CA LEU A 121 -5.86 -9.83 -12.52
C LEU A 121 -5.25 -10.63 -13.67
N ARG A 122 -4.25 -10.05 -14.36
CA ARG A 122 -3.54 -10.73 -15.45
C ARG A 122 -2.74 -11.95 -14.97
N ALA A 123 -2.25 -11.91 -13.73
CA ALA A 123 -1.59 -13.04 -13.09
C ALA A 123 -2.56 -14.14 -12.62
N GLY A 124 -3.87 -13.90 -12.64
CA GLY A 124 -4.88 -14.86 -12.21
C GLY A 124 -5.09 -14.94 -10.69
N HIS A 125 -4.58 -13.98 -9.93
CA HIS A 125 -4.70 -13.96 -8.46
C HIS A 125 -6.01 -13.33 -7.96
N LEU A 126 -6.70 -12.55 -8.80
CA LEU A 126 -7.94 -11.87 -8.45
C LEU A 126 -9.18 -12.73 -8.77
N ILE A 127 -10.00 -12.94 -7.76
CA ILE A 127 -11.32 -13.55 -7.85
C ILE A 127 -12.34 -12.42 -8.05
N LEU A 128 -13.13 -12.54 -9.11
CA LEU A 128 -14.20 -11.60 -9.47
C LEU A 128 -15.55 -12.31 -9.49
N GLY A 129 -16.59 -11.56 -9.17
CA GLY A 129 -17.98 -12.03 -9.15
C GLY A 129 -18.41 -12.52 -7.78
N SER A 130 -19.55 -12.01 -7.31
CA SER A 130 -20.01 -12.22 -5.93
C SER A 130 -20.17 -13.68 -5.54
N ASP A 131 -20.67 -14.54 -6.44
CA ASP A 131 -20.88 -15.96 -6.12
C ASP A 131 -19.56 -16.71 -5.95
N ARG A 132 -18.59 -16.49 -6.85
CA ARG A 132 -17.25 -17.08 -6.74
C ARG A 132 -16.51 -16.60 -5.51
N ILE A 133 -16.61 -15.31 -5.21
CA ILE A 133 -16.02 -14.73 -3.99
C ILE A 133 -16.67 -15.38 -2.77
N ALA A 134 -18.00 -15.47 -2.71
CA ALA A 134 -18.69 -16.06 -1.56
C ALA A 134 -18.37 -17.55 -1.35
N GLU A 135 -18.16 -18.31 -2.44
CA GLU A 135 -17.72 -19.70 -2.38
C GLU A 135 -16.32 -19.82 -1.77
N HIS A 136 -15.34 -19.10 -2.31
CA HIS A 136 -13.95 -19.13 -1.81
C HIS A 136 -13.85 -18.57 -0.39
N ALA A 137 -14.62 -17.52 -0.09
CA ALA A 137 -14.67 -16.88 1.20
C ALA A 137 -15.18 -17.84 2.28
N ARG A 138 -16.27 -18.58 2.02
CA ARG A 138 -16.76 -19.61 2.97
C ARG A 138 -15.81 -20.80 3.10
N GLY A 139 -15.06 -21.11 2.04
CA GLY A 139 -14.04 -22.14 2.08
C GLY A 139 -12.74 -21.73 2.79
N GLY A 140 -12.66 -20.51 3.35
CA GLY A 140 -11.47 -20.02 4.04
C GLY A 140 -10.29 -19.70 3.11
N ALA A 141 -10.56 -19.51 1.82
CA ALA A 141 -9.53 -19.31 0.80
C ALA A 141 -9.36 -17.84 0.37
N VAL A 142 -9.90 -16.89 1.13
CA VAL A 142 -9.81 -15.45 0.83
C VAL A 142 -8.98 -14.74 1.89
N GLU A 143 -7.80 -14.28 1.47
CA GLU A 143 -6.88 -13.50 2.28
C GLU A 143 -7.30 -12.02 2.37
N LEU A 144 -7.76 -11.45 1.25
CA LEU A 144 -8.15 -10.05 1.17
C LEU A 144 -9.46 -9.90 0.40
N LEU A 145 -10.47 -9.32 1.05
CA LEU A 145 -11.76 -8.97 0.48
C LEU A 145 -11.83 -7.45 0.26
N LEU A 146 -12.19 -7.03 -0.96
CA LEU A 146 -12.24 -5.63 -1.37
C LEU A 146 -13.59 -5.27 -1.99
N HIS A 147 -14.08 -4.07 -1.68
CA HIS A 147 -15.30 -3.50 -2.25
C HIS A 147 -15.01 -2.14 -2.89
N ALA A 148 -15.68 -1.83 -4.00
CA ALA A 148 -15.70 -0.47 -4.56
C ALA A 148 -16.32 0.52 -3.56
N SER A 149 -15.95 1.80 -3.63
CA SER A 149 -16.49 2.86 -2.75
C SER A 149 -18.01 3.04 -2.88
N ASP A 150 -18.57 2.70 -4.04
CA ASP A 150 -19.98 2.78 -4.38
C ASP A 150 -20.67 1.41 -4.36
N ALA A 151 -20.05 0.41 -3.73
CA ALA A 151 -20.67 -0.89 -3.52
C ALA A 151 -21.91 -0.76 -2.62
N SER A 152 -22.95 -1.54 -2.93
CA SER A 152 -24.15 -1.55 -2.08
C SER A 152 -23.84 -2.18 -0.73
N ALA A 153 -24.37 -1.58 0.35
CA ALA A 153 -24.18 -2.09 1.70
C ALA A 153 -24.70 -3.52 1.89
N ASP A 154 -25.73 -3.92 1.13
CA ASP A 154 -26.24 -5.30 1.17
C ASP A 154 -25.30 -6.30 0.48
N GLY A 155 -24.76 -5.93 -0.68
CA GLY A 155 -23.79 -6.75 -1.41
C GLY A 155 -22.51 -6.96 -0.60
N SER A 156 -21.97 -5.89 -0.01
CA SER A 156 -20.78 -5.97 0.85
C SER A 156 -21.06 -6.84 2.09
N ARG A 157 -22.14 -6.60 2.85
CA ARG A 157 -22.49 -7.39 4.04
C ARG A 157 -22.61 -8.89 3.77
N LYS A 158 -23.17 -9.28 2.61
CA LYS A 158 -23.29 -10.69 2.20
C LYS A 158 -21.90 -11.35 2.05
N LEU A 159 -20.96 -10.65 1.43
CA LEU A 159 -19.60 -11.15 1.23
C LEU A 159 -18.77 -11.09 2.51
N ASP A 160 -18.95 -10.04 3.33
CA ASP A 160 -18.34 -9.94 4.66
C ASP A 160 -18.74 -11.11 5.55
N GLN A 161 -20.02 -11.50 5.54
CA GLN A 161 -20.49 -12.67 6.27
C GLN A 161 -19.86 -13.95 5.73
N ALA A 162 -19.80 -14.14 4.40
CA ALA A 162 -19.16 -15.32 3.81
C ALA A 162 -17.68 -15.41 4.18
N TRP A 163 -16.98 -14.28 4.20
CA TRP A 163 -15.57 -14.20 4.59
C TRP A 163 -15.36 -14.48 6.07
N ARG A 164 -16.21 -13.94 6.95
CA ARG A 164 -16.16 -14.25 8.39
C ARG A 164 -16.41 -15.73 8.68
N VAL A 165 -17.34 -16.37 7.97
CA VAL A 165 -17.63 -17.81 8.09
C VAL A 165 -16.39 -18.63 7.77
N GLY A 166 -15.74 -18.44 6.63
CA GLY A 166 -14.59 -19.28 6.27
C GLY A 166 -13.31 -18.97 7.06
N ASN A 167 -13.27 -17.87 7.80
CA ASN A 167 -12.18 -17.53 8.72
C ASN A 167 -12.49 -17.90 10.18
N ASP A 168 -13.63 -18.54 10.47
CA ASP A 168 -14.07 -18.90 11.83
C ASP A 168 -14.12 -17.70 12.80
N ILE A 169 -14.41 -16.50 12.28
CA ILE A 169 -14.51 -15.24 13.04
C ILE A 169 -15.93 -14.65 12.98
N GLU A 170 -16.94 -15.51 12.98
CA GLU A 170 -18.33 -15.08 13.04
C GLU A 170 -18.61 -14.23 14.29
N GLY A 171 -19.51 -13.26 14.18
CA GLY A 171 -19.79 -12.31 15.27
C GLY A 171 -18.74 -11.22 15.51
N SER A 172 -17.56 -11.27 14.88
CA SER A 172 -16.51 -10.24 15.05
C SER A 172 -16.88 -8.85 14.54
N GLY A 173 -17.86 -8.75 13.64
CA GLY A 173 -18.16 -7.51 12.92
C GLY A 173 -17.09 -7.11 11.90
N ALA A 174 -16.08 -7.96 11.65
CA ALA A 174 -15.07 -7.72 10.63
C ALA A 174 -15.70 -7.60 9.22
N THR A 175 -15.14 -6.71 8.41
CA THR A 175 -15.59 -6.39 7.06
C THR A 175 -14.41 -6.40 6.10
N GLY A 176 -14.69 -6.64 4.82
CA GLY A 176 -13.74 -6.39 3.75
C GLY A 176 -13.41 -4.90 3.63
N THR A 177 -12.29 -4.59 2.99
CA THR A 177 -11.83 -3.21 2.86
C THR A 177 -12.58 -2.51 1.73
N THR A 178 -13.20 -1.36 2.04
CA THR A 178 -13.77 -0.47 1.02
C THR A 178 -12.65 0.36 0.41
N LEU A 179 -12.49 0.27 -0.91
CA LEU A 179 -11.50 1.00 -1.67
C LEU A 179 -11.93 2.46 -1.87
N PRO A 180 -11.01 3.42 -1.90
CA PRO A 180 -11.29 4.79 -2.35
C PRO A 180 -11.34 4.86 -3.89
N LEU A 181 -12.00 3.89 -4.51
CA LEU A 181 -12.14 3.70 -5.96
C LEU A 181 -13.55 3.21 -6.25
N ASP A 182 -14.26 3.88 -7.15
CA ASP A 182 -15.59 3.47 -7.57
C ASP A 182 -15.55 2.33 -8.60
N ARG A 183 -16.73 1.78 -8.88
CA ARG A 183 -16.91 0.72 -9.87
C ARG A 183 -16.42 1.12 -11.26
N ALA A 184 -16.49 2.40 -11.63
CA ALA A 184 -16.15 2.88 -12.96
C ALA A 184 -14.63 2.83 -13.16
N ALA A 185 -13.87 3.39 -12.21
CA ALA A 185 -12.42 3.34 -12.20
C ALA A 185 -11.89 1.89 -12.18
N LEU A 186 -12.50 1.04 -11.36
CA LEU A 186 -12.16 -0.39 -11.29
C LEU A 186 -12.45 -1.11 -12.61
N SER A 187 -13.61 -0.88 -13.21
CA SER A 187 -14.01 -1.52 -14.48
C SER A 187 -13.04 -1.17 -15.61
N VAL A 188 -12.65 0.11 -15.72
CA VAL A 188 -11.65 0.57 -16.69
C VAL A 188 -10.30 -0.10 -16.48
N ALA A 189 -9.79 -0.12 -15.25
CA ALA A 189 -8.47 -0.70 -14.96
C ALA A 189 -8.43 -2.22 -15.17
N MET A 190 -9.54 -2.91 -14.95
CA MET A 190 -9.65 -4.35 -15.11
C MET A 190 -10.01 -4.79 -16.52
N GLY A 191 -10.43 -3.88 -17.40
CA GLY A 191 -10.93 -4.23 -18.73
C GLY A 191 -12.17 -5.12 -18.68
N ARG A 192 -13.03 -4.90 -17.67
CA ARG A 192 -14.25 -5.68 -17.42
C ARG A 192 -15.38 -4.75 -17.00
N ASP A 193 -16.60 -5.12 -17.33
CA ASP A 193 -17.78 -4.36 -16.90
C ASP A 193 -18.20 -4.72 -15.48
N ASN A 194 -18.69 -3.71 -14.75
CA ASN A 194 -19.33 -3.85 -13.43
C ASN A 194 -18.46 -4.55 -12.37
N VAL A 195 -17.21 -4.14 -12.23
CA VAL A 195 -16.36 -4.60 -11.13
C VAL A 195 -16.77 -3.87 -9.85
N VAL A 196 -17.31 -4.61 -8.88
CA VAL A 196 -17.79 -4.07 -7.59
C VAL A 196 -17.10 -4.72 -6.40
N HIS A 197 -16.89 -6.02 -6.47
CA HIS A 197 -16.30 -6.83 -5.41
C HIS A 197 -15.18 -7.66 -5.97
N MET A 198 -14.11 -7.78 -5.20
CA MET A 198 -12.89 -8.47 -5.58
C MET A 198 -12.32 -9.20 -4.37
N ALA A 199 -11.67 -10.33 -4.60
CA ALA A 199 -10.95 -11.03 -3.55
C ALA A 199 -9.61 -11.55 -4.05
N LEU A 200 -8.64 -11.69 -3.14
CA LEU A 200 -7.34 -12.30 -3.39
C LEU A 200 -7.18 -13.51 -2.44
N ALA A 201 -6.80 -14.64 -3.02
CA ALA A 201 -6.47 -15.86 -2.28
C ALA A 201 -4.97 -15.99 -2.01
N ASP A 202 -4.12 -15.48 -2.91
CA ASP A 202 -2.66 -15.56 -2.77
C ASP A 202 -2.14 -14.53 -1.74
N PRO A 203 -1.48 -14.97 -0.64
CA PRO A 203 -1.00 -14.06 0.39
C PRO A 203 0.03 -13.04 -0.10
N ALA A 204 0.86 -13.41 -1.07
CA ALA A 204 1.85 -12.49 -1.63
C ALA A 204 1.18 -11.40 -2.48
N ALA A 205 0.14 -11.73 -3.22
CA ALA A 205 -0.69 -10.80 -4.00
C ALA A 205 -1.48 -9.87 -3.08
N ALA A 206 -2.12 -10.43 -2.05
CA ALA A 206 -2.79 -9.65 -1.00
C ALA A 206 -1.82 -8.64 -0.38
N ALA A 207 -0.63 -9.06 0.06
CA ALA A 207 0.36 -8.16 0.65
C ALA A 207 0.78 -7.01 -0.29
N ARG A 208 0.97 -7.28 -1.59
CA ARG A 208 1.32 -6.24 -2.57
C ARG A 208 0.19 -5.24 -2.80
N VAL A 209 -1.06 -5.72 -2.83
CA VAL A 209 -2.25 -4.87 -2.98
C VAL A 209 -2.48 -4.05 -1.72
N SER A 210 -2.43 -4.67 -0.53
CA SER A 210 -2.56 -3.99 0.76
C SER A 210 -1.51 -2.91 0.93
N LEU A 211 -0.25 -3.13 0.51
CA LEU A 211 0.77 -2.08 0.55
C LEU A 211 0.43 -0.89 -0.34
N ALA A 212 -0.06 -1.11 -1.57
CA ALA A 212 -0.46 -0.02 -2.46
C ALA A 212 -1.69 0.72 -1.93
N LEU A 213 -2.66 -0.01 -1.37
CA LEU A 213 -3.88 0.51 -0.77
C LEU A 213 -3.59 1.33 0.49
N GLY A 214 -2.79 0.81 1.42
CA GLY A 214 -2.41 1.49 2.66
C GLY A 214 -1.77 2.84 2.40
N ARG A 215 -0.85 2.93 1.42
CA ARG A 215 -0.26 4.24 1.01
C ARG A 215 -1.31 5.24 0.55
N LEU A 216 -2.30 4.80 -0.22
CA LEU A 216 -3.37 5.67 -0.70
C LEU A 216 -4.29 6.08 0.45
N MET A 217 -4.69 5.13 1.29
CA MET A 217 -5.54 5.39 2.46
C MET A 217 -4.87 6.35 3.45
N HIS A 218 -3.60 6.09 3.80
CA HIS A 218 -2.79 6.97 4.64
C HIS A 218 -2.71 8.39 4.07
N PHE A 219 -2.47 8.52 2.76
CA PHE A 219 -2.45 9.83 2.13
C PHE A 219 -3.83 10.50 2.14
N LEU A 220 -4.92 9.77 1.93
CA LEU A 220 -6.28 10.32 2.01
C LEU A 220 -6.72 10.67 3.44
N GLY A 221 -5.93 10.32 4.46
CA GLY A 221 -6.27 10.52 5.87
C GLY A 221 -7.22 9.44 6.42
N GLY A 222 -7.32 8.29 5.74
CA GLY A 222 -7.92 7.10 6.31
C GLY A 222 -7.07 6.62 7.49
N GLU A 223 -7.70 6.33 8.62
CA GLU A 223 -7.02 5.74 9.78
C GLU A 223 -6.36 4.42 9.36
N GLU A 224 -5.04 4.39 9.27
CA GLU A 224 -4.28 3.16 9.39
C GLU A 224 -3.80 3.09 10.83
N ALA A 225 -4.22 2.05 11.56
CA ALA A 225 -3.69 1.74 12.88
C ALA A 225 -2.16 1.72 12.76
N ALA A 226 -1.52 2.72 13.36
CA ALA A 226 -0.06 2.84 13.31
C ALA A 226 0.55 1.49 13.73
N PRO A 227 1.55 0.97 13.00
CA PRO A 227 2.28 -0.18 13.50
C PRO A 227 2.87 0.21 14.87
N GLU A 228 2.60 -0.58 15.90
CA GLU A 228 3.16 -0.42 17.25
C GLU A 228 4.70 -0.46 17.16
N GLY A 229 5.30 0.70 16.93
CA GLY A 229 6.72 0.97 17.03
C GLY A 229 6.99 1.71 18.32
N ASP A 230 7.40 0.96 19.35
CA ASP A 230 8.16 1.39 20.53
C ASP A 230 7.90 2.83 21.00
N ARG A 231 6.76 3.06 21.65
CA ARG A 231 6.64 4.19 22.57
C ARG A 231 7.59 3.95 23.74
N ARG A 232 8.85 4.38 23.60
CA ARG A 232 9.71 4.59 24.76
C ARG A 232 9.07 5.65 25.63
N THR A 233 8.50 5.19 26.74
CA THR A 233 8.17 6.02 27.89
C THR A 233 9.41 6.86 28.24
N PRO A 234 9.32 8.20 28.29
CA PRO A 234 10.43 8.99 28.81
C PRO A 234 10.63 8.59 30.27
N ALA A 235 11.87 8.22 30.60
CA ALA A 235 12.29 7.95 31.96
C ALA A 235 11.94 9.16 32.83
N ALA A 236 11.27 8.89 33.96
CA ALA A 236 11.06 9.86 35.00
C ALA A 236 12.42 10.41 35.45
N LEU A 237 12.55 11.73 35.45
CA LEU A 237 13.59 12.43 36.18
C LEU A 237 13.14 12.43 37.64
N ASP A 238 13.80 11.60 38.46
CA ASP A 238 13.71 11.70 39.91
C ASP A 238 14.68 12.80 40.37
N ASP A 239 14.14 13.78 41.10
CA ASP A 239 14.87 14.74 41.97
C ASP A 239 15.21 14.06 43.32
#